data_AF-A0A8T5LVR8-F1
#
_entry.id   AF-A0A8T5LVR8-F1
#
_cell.length_a   1.000
_cell.length_b   1.000
_cell.length_c   1.000
_cell.angle_alpha   90.00
_cell.angle_beta   90.00
_cell.angle_gamma   90.00
#
_symmetry.space_group_name_H-M   'P 1'
#
loop_
_entity.id
_entity.type
_entity.pdbx_description
1 polymer ?
#
loop_
_entity_poly.entity_id
_entity_poly.type
_entity_poly.pdbx_seq_one_letter_code
_entity_poly.pdbx_strand_id
1 'polypeptide(L)'
;MLKNNELQKTMIVNKKGQGISINVIIIAAIALLVLVILSVLLIRSGGDLVVECNDINGGICANSCSDVGTLYTKYSVAKCELQEQVCCIPIQK
;
A
#
# COMPACT_ATOMS: atom_id res chain seq x y z
N MET A 1 34.03 32.08 55.47
CA MET A 1 32.62 31.59 55.43
C MET A 1 31.92 32.39 54.34
N LEU A 2 31.25 31.89 53.30
CA LEU A 2 30.94 30.54 52.83
C LEU A 2 30.35 30.71 51.41
N LYS A 3 30.88 29.94 50.43
CA LYS A 3 30.22 29.46 49.19
C LYS A 3 29.47 30.45 48.27
N ASN A 4 30.20 31.07 47.33
CA ASN A 4 29.65 31.53 46.04
C ASN A 4 29.84 30.48 44.92
N ASN A 5 29.77 29.19 45.27
CA ASN A 5 30.16 28.07 44.41
C ASN A 5 29.00 27.13 44.04
N GLU A 6 27.76 27.65 43.94
CA GLU A 6 26.56 26.85 43.65
C GLU A 6 25.71 27.45 42.51
N LEU A 7 26.26 28.33 41.67
CA LEU A 7 25.59 28.83 40.45
C LEU A 7 26.28 28.35 39.15
N GLN A 8 26.90 27.17 39.20
CA GLN A 8 27.43 26.42 38.04
C GLN A 8 26.62 25.13 37.81
N LYS A 9 25.38 25.07 38.30
CA LYS A 9 24.52 23.87 38.23
C LYS A 9 23.19 24.11 37.53
N THR A 10 23.18 25.01 36.55
CA THR A 10 22.04 25.14 35.64
C THR A 10 22.55 25.02 34.22
N MET A 11 22.15 23.90 33.62
CA MET A 11 22.18 23.68 32.17
C MET A 11 23.57 23.43 31.55
N ILE A 12 24.17 22.29 31.92
CA ILE A 12 24.79 21.45 30.87
C ILE A 12 23.62 20.95 30.00
N VAL A 13 23.11 21.82 29.12
CA VAL A 13 22.39 21.37 27.93
C VAL A 13 23.45 20.60 27.17
N ASN A 14 23.36 19.29 27.28
CA ASN A 14 24.19 18.35 26.57
C ASN A 14 24.08 18.68 25.07
N LYS A 15 24.99 19.51 24.55
CA LYS A 15 25.22 19.74 23.12
C LYS A 15 25.73 18.47 22.41
N LYS A 16 25.65 17.28 23.03
CA LYS A 16 25.86 16.00 22.34
C LYS A 16 24.55 15.60 21.67
N GLY A 17 24.28 16.22 20.53
CA GLY A 17 23.06 16.00 19.74
C GLY A 17 22.92 16.94 18.55
N GLN A 18 23.60 18.10 18.58
CA GLN A 18 23.71 19.04 17.45
C GLN A 18 24.59 18.52 16.29
N GLY A 19 24.82 17.20 16.23
CA GLY A 19 25.67 16.55 15.22
C GLY A 19 24.93 15.52 14.37
N ILE A 20 23.66 15.22 14.65
CA ILE A 20 22.76 14.71 13.61
C ILE A 20 22.52 15.91 12.71
N SER A 21 23.49 16.14 11.84
CA SER A 21 23.60 17.26 10.93
C SER A 21 22.24 17.58 10.34
N ILE A 22 21.87 18.86 10.31
CA ILE A 22 20.60 19.34 9.75
C ILE A 22 20.32 18.70 8.37
N ASN A 23 21.38 18.38 7.63
CA ASN A 23 21.35 17.70 6.34
C ASN A 23 20.72 16.30 6.40
N VAL A 24 20.96 15.54 7.47
CA VAL A 24 20.38 14.19 7.66
C VAL A 24 18.87 14.29 7.88
N ILE A 25 18.41 15.29 8.64
CA ILE A 25 16.99 15.55 8.87
C ILE A 25 16.31 15.91 7.54
N ILE A 26 16.96 16.75 6.73
CA ILE A 26 16.46 17.14 5.40
C ILE A 26 16.35 15.92 4.48
N ILE A 27 17.39 15.08 4.39
CA ILE A 27 17.37 13.88 3.56
C ILE A 27 16.27 12.90 4.03
N ALA A 28 16.11 12.71 5.33
CA ALA A 28 15.07 11.86 5.89
C ALA A 28 13.66 12.36 5.55
N ALA A 29 13.43 13.67 5.62
CA ALA A 29 12.15 14.27 5.25
C ALA A 29 11.82 14.11 3.76
N ILE A 30 12.80 14.32 2.88
CA ILE A 30 12.64 14.12 1.42
C ILE A 30 12.35 12.65 1.11
N ALA A 31 13.09 11.72 1.73
CA ALA A 31 12.88 10.29 1.53
C ALA A 31 11.47 9.85 1.95
N LEU A 32 10.99 10.34 3.10
CA LEU A 32 9.63 10.07 3.58
C LEU A 32 8.58 10.60 2.60
N LEU A 33 8.75 11.83 2.10
CA LEU A 33 7.84 12.43 1.13
C LEU A 33 7.75 11.61 -0.16
N VAL A 34 8.90 11.19 -0.71
CA VAL A 34 8.95 10.38 -1.94
C VAL A 34 8.26 9.02 -1.73
N LEU A 35 8.48 8.36 -0.58
CA LEU A 35 7.83 7.10 -0.26
C LEU A 35 6.31 7.24 -0.20
N VAL A 36 5.80 8.31 0.43
CA VAL A 36 4.35 8.57 0.49
C VAL A 36 3.74 8.72 -0.90
N ILE A 37 4.39 9.50 -1.78
CA ILE A 37 3.91 9.70 -3.15
C ILE A 37 3.92 8.37 -3.92
N LEU A 38 5.02 7.62 -3.84
CA LEU A 38 5.12 6.30 -4.47
C LEU A 38 4.06 5.34 -3.95
N SER A 39 3.81 5.29 -2.64
CA SER A 39 2.77 4.44 -2.06
C SER A 39 1.38 4.77 -2.60
N VAL A 40 1.01 6.06 -2.68
CA VAL A 40 -0.30 6.47 -3.22
C VAL A 40 -0.40 6.15 -4.71
N LEU A 41 0.65 6.39 -5.49
CA LEU A 41 0.67 6.06 -6.91
C LEU A 41 0.58 4.55 -7.13
N LEU A 42 1.29 3.74 -6.34
CA LEU A 42 1.21 2.28 -6.40
C LEU A 42 -0.16 1.74 -6.00
N ILE A 43 -0.83 2.34 -5.02
CA ILE A 43 -2.22 1.97 -4.68
C ILE A 43 -3.18 2.38 -5.81
N ARG A 44 -2.95 3.55 -6.41
CA ARG A 44 -3.77 4.07 -7.51
C ARG A 44 -3.55 3.31 -8.82
N SER A 45 -2.33 2.82 -9.10
CA SER A 45 -2.00 2.03 -10.29
C SER A 45 -2.18 0.53 -10.08
N GLY A 46 -1.99 0.04 -8.85
CA GLY A 46 -2.17 -1.36 -8.44
C GLY A 46 -3.62 -1.74 -8.13
N GLY A 47 -4.55 -0.78 -8.18
CA GLY A 47 -5.99 -1.03 -8.08
C GLY A 47 -6.58 -1.76 -9.29
N ASP A 48 -5.81 -1.91 -10.37
CA ASP A 48 -6.21 -2.65 -11.58
C ASP A 48 -5.34 -3.91 -11.76
N LEU A 49 -5.16 -4.68 -10.67
CA LEU A 49 -4.87 -6.11 -10.80
C LEU A 49 -6.11 -6.75 -11.43
N VAL A 50 -6.29 -6.53 -12.73
CA VAL A 50 -7.32 -7.15 -13.53
C VAL A 50 -6.94 -8.62 -13.57
N VAL A 51 -7.50 -9.39 -12.66
CA VAL A 51 -7.47 -10.84 -12.79
C VAL A 51 -8.29 -11.12 -14.05
N GLU A 52 -7.64 -11.61 -15.10
CA GLU A 52 -8.37 -12.05 -16.28
C GLU A 52 -9.18 -13.29 -15.89
N CYS A 53 -10.45 -13.35 -16.29
CA CYS A 53 -11.27 -14.51 -15.99
C CYS A 53 -10.63 -15.81 -16.51
N ASN A 54 -9.92 -15.73 -17.63
CA ASN A 54 -9.23 -16.85 -18.27
C ASN A 54 -8.01 -17.35 -17.49
N ASP A 55 -7.40 -16.52 -16.65
CA ASP A 55 -6.27 -16.90 -15.79
C ASP A 55 -6.72 -17.69 -14.55
N ILE A 56 -8.03 -17.73 -14.29
CA ILE A 56 -8.60 -18.50 -13.20
C ILE A 56 -8.83 -19.93 -13.69
N ASN A 57 -8.35 -20.92 -12.93
CA ASN A 57 -8.54 -22.33 -13.26
C ASN A 57 -10.04 -22.69 -13.35
N GLY A 58 -10.56 -22.74 -14.58
CA GLY A 58 -11.97 -23.01 -14.88
C GLY A 58 -12.86 -21.76 -15.00
N GLY A 59 -12.29 -20.55 -15.04
CA GLY A 59 -13.04 -19.31 -15.28
C GLY A 59 -13.53 -19.23 -16.72
N ILE A 60 -14.81 -18.89 -16.88
CA ILE A 60 -15.47 -18.74 -18.19
C ILE A 60 -16.18 -17.38 -18.21
N CYS A 61 -16.00 -16.63 -19.29
CA CYS A 61 -16.75 -15.42 -19.56
C CYS A 61 -18.08 -15.74 -20.26
N ALA A 62 -19.19 -15.32 -19.66
CA ALA A 62 -20.53 -15.50 -20.22
C ALA A 62 -21.43 -14.31 -19.87
N ASN A 63 -22.56 -14.16 -20.57
CA ASN A 63 -23.54 -13.11 -20.26
C ASN A 63 -24.19 -13.35 -18.90
N SER A 64 -24.42 -14.61 -18.54
CA SER A 64 -24.80 -15.02 -17.18
C SER A 64 -24.15 -16.36 -16.82
N CYS A 65 -23.87 -16.57 -15.53
CA CYS A 65 -23.36 -17.87 -15.07
C CYS A 65 -24.41 -18.99 -15.16
N SER A 66 -25.69 -18.62 -15.30
CA SER A 66 -26.78 -19.57 -15.54
C SER A 66 -26.71 -20.20 -16.94
N ASP A 67 -26.12 -19.52 -17.92
CA ASP A 67 -25.94 -20.04 -19.28
C ASP A 67 -24.84 -21.10 -19.36
N VAL A 68 -23.86 -21.04 -18.45
CA VAL A 68 -22.72 -21.97 -18.38
C VAL A 68 -23.09 -23.23 -17.59
N GLY A 69 -23.85 -23.07 -16.49
CA GLY A 69 -24.38 -24.18 -15.72
C GLY A 69 -24.70 -23.83 -14.27
N THR A 70 -25.42 -24.72 -13.58
CA THR A 70 -25.86 -24.50 -12.19
C THR A 70 -24.74 -24.56 -11.14
N LEU A 71 -23.55 -24.98 -11.54
CA LEU A 71 -22.37 -25.11 -10.67
C LEU A 71 -21.37 -23.97 -10.85
N TYR A 72 -21.79 -22.84 -11.42
CA TYR A 72 -20.96 -21.66 -11.61
C TYR A 72 -21.47 -20.48 -10.79
N THR A 73 -20.55 -19.72 -10.21
CA THR A 73 -20.85 -18.49 -9.48
C THR A 73 -20.12 -17.31 -10.09
N LYS A 74 -20.70 -16.12 -9.92
CA LYS A 74 -20.12 -14.87 -10.41
C LYS A 74 -18.90 -14.48 -9.58
N TYR A 75 -17.79 -14.21 -10.25
CA TYR A 75 -16.58 -13.68 -9.65
C TYR A 75 -16.39 -12.22 -10.05
N SER A 76 -16.56 -11.30 -9.09
CA SER A 76 -16.63 -9.86 -9.34
C SER A 76 -15.28 -9.16 -9.44
N VAL A 77 -14.20 -9.83 -9.06
CA VAL A 77 -12.85 -9.23 -9.06
C VAL A 77 -12.08 -9.54 -10.35
N ALA A 78 -12.58 -10.47 -11.18
CA ALA A 78 -12.04 -10.71 -12.50
C ALA A 78 -12.87 -10.03 -13.58
N LYS A 79 -12.19 -9.55 -14.63
CA LYS A 79 -12.84 -8.93 -15.79
C LYS A 79 -12.79 -9.87 -16.98
N CYS A 80 -13.81 -9.76 -17.82
CA CYS A 80 -13.87 -10.34 -19.15
C CYS A 80 -13.46 -9.28 -20.17
N GLU A 81 -12.89 -9.70 -21.30
CA GLU A 81 -12.46 -8.81 -22.38
C GLU A 81 -13.63 -7.99 -22.95
N LEU A 82 -14.83 -8.55 -22.90
CA LEU A 82 -16.08 -7.91 -23.30
C LEU A 82 -16.77 -7.28 -22.08
N GLN A 83 -17.09 -5.98 -22.17
CA GLN A 83 -17.67 -5.19 -21.07
C GLN A 83 -19.06 -5.66 -20.60
N GLU A 84 -19.73 -6.52 -21.38
CA GLU A 84 -21.07 -7.04 -21.08
C GLU A 84 -21.07 -8.46 -20.50
N GLN A 85 -19.89 -9.07 -20.32
CA GLN A 85 -19.77 -10.44 -19.79
C GLN A 85 -19.35 -10.44 -18.32
N VAL A 86 -19.88 -11.42 -17.58
CA VAL A 86 -19.48 -11.70 -16.20
C VAL A 86 -18.51 -12.89 -16.18
N CYS A 87 -17.53 -12.83 -15.27
CA CYS A 87 -16.66 -13.97 -15.02
C CYS A 87 -17.37 -15.01 -14.14
N CYS A 88 -17.42 -16.25 -14.61
CA CYS A 88 -18.06 -17.38 -13.95
C CYS A 88 -17.03 -18.44 -13.57
N ILE A 89 -16.99 -18.80 -12.29
CA ILE A 89 -16.05 -19.79 -11.75
C ILE A 89 -16.81 -21.00 -11.20
N PRO A 90 -16.28 -22.23 -11.32
CA PRO A 90 -16.91 -23.42 -10.79
C PRO A 90 -16.95 -23.37 -9.25
N ILE A 91 -18.09 -23.74 -8.68
CA ILE A 91 -18.34 -23.77 -7.22
C ILE A 91 -17.71 -25.04 -6.59
N GLN A 92 -17.32 -26.02 -7.41
CA GLN A 92 -16.82 -27.32 -6.98
C GLN A 92 -15.37 -27.53 -7.47
N LYS A 93 -14.51 -28.00 -6.56
CA LYS A 93 -13.15 -28.47 -6.86
C LYS A 93 -13.16 -29.98 -7.05
#